data_AF-G8PEZ9-F1
#
_entry.id   AF-G8PEZ9-F1
#
_cell.length_a   1.000
_cell.length_b   1.000
_cell.length_c   1.000
_cell.angle_alpha   90.00
_cell.angle_beta   90.00
_cell.angle_gamma   90.00
#
_symmetry.space_group_name_H-M   'P 1'
#
loop_
_entity.id
_entity.type
_entity.pdbx_description
1 polymer ?
#
loop_
_entity_poly.entity_id
_entity_poly.type
_entity_poly.pdbx_seq_one_letter_code
_entity_poly.pdbx_strand_id
1 'polypeptide(L)' 'MQFKKYSSAWYNVALDVEKQVFIANDKSHPEIQATGVTIEEAVSNLQSIENQTLNKLA' A
#
# COMPACT_ATOMS: atom_id res chain seq x y z
N MET A 1 -6.94 -11.63 27.12
CA MET A 1 -7.06 -11.46 25.65
C MET A 1 -5.81 -10.75 25.16
N GLN A 2 -5.00 -11.37 24.30
CA GLN A 2 -3.85 -10.70 23.67
C GLN A 2 -4.35 -10.09 22.36
N PHE A 3 -4.58 -8.77 22.35
CA PHE A 3 -4.87 -8.06 21.11
C PHE A 3 -3.59 -8.08 20.28
N LYS A 4 -3.57 -8.93 19.23
CA LYS A 4 -2.51 -8.86 18.22
C LYS A 4 -2.48 -7.42 17.71
N LYS A 5 -1.29 -6.83 17.56
CA LYS A 5 -1.12 -5.55 16.88
C LYS A 5 -1.60 -5.73 15.45
N TYR A 6 -2.87 -5.42 15.18
CA TYR A 6 -3.36 -5.25 13.83
C TYR A 6 -2.65 -4.01 13.29
N SER A 7 -2.09 -4.13 12.08
CA SER A 7 -1.45 -3.03 11.39
C SER A 7 -2.35 -1.79 11.46
N SER A 8 -1.81 -0.67 11.94
CA SER A 8 -2.49 0.62 11.93
C SER A 8 -2.42 1.31 10.56
N ALA A 9 -1.90 0.62 9.53
CA ALA A 9 -1.81 1.17 8.19
C ALA A 9 -3.18 1.15 7.52
N TRP A 10 -3.66 2.34 7.17
CA TRP A 10 -4.91 2.54 6.46
C TRP A 10 -4.60 2.81 4.99
N TYR A 11 -4.89 1.83 4.14
CA TYR A 11 -4.72 1.96 2.70
C TYR A 11 -6.05 2.29 2.03
N ASN A 12 -6.05 3.18 1.05
CA ASN A 12 -7.17 3.24 0.09
C ASN A 12 -6.78 2.45 -1.15
N VAL A 13 -7.77 1.74 -1.70
CA VAL A 13 -7.60 0.97 -2.92
C VAL A 13 -8.66 1.42 -3.92
N ALA A 14 -8.23 1.78 -5.11
CA ALA A 14 -9.08 2.13 -6.25
C ALA A 14 -8.83 1.16 -7.40
N LEU A 15 -9.84 0.91 -8.22
CA LEU A 15 -9.71 0.14 -9.46
C LEU A 15 -9.57 1.11 -10.63
N ASP A 16 -8.43 1.06 -11.31
CA ASP A 16 -8.25 1.69 -12.62
C ASP A 16 -8.84 0.75 -13.68
N VAL A 17 -10.01 1.12 -14.19
CA VAL A 17 -10.77 0.31 -15.17
C VAL A 17 -10.16 0.33 -16.57
N GLU A 18 -9.35 1.35 -16.91
CA GLU A 18 -8.70 1.42 -18.22
C GLU A 18 -7.54 0.42 -18.30
N LYS A 19 -6.77 0.35 -17.22
CA LYS A 19 -5.61 -0.56 -17.11
C LYS A 19 -5.95 -1.91 -16.49
N GLN A 20 -7.15 -2.05 -15.92
CA GLN A 20 -7.61 -3.22 -15.17
C GLN A 20 -6.68 -3.59 -14.01
N VAL A 21 -6.19 -2.57 -13.30
CA VAL A 21 -5.29 -2.74 -12.15
C VAL A 21 -5.84 -2.04 -10.93
N PHE A 22 -5.55 -2.59 -9.76
CA PHE A 22 -5.79 -1.95 -8.49
C PHE A 22 -4.65 -0.98 -8.17
N ILE A 23 -5.01 0.20 -7.71
CA ILE A 23 -4.11 1.23 -7.22
C ILE A 23 -4.30 1.32 -5.71
N ALA A 24 -3.26 1.03 -4.94
CA ALA A 24 -3.23 1.20 -3.50
C ALA A 24 -2.41 2.45 -3.13
N ASN A 25 -2.89 3.23 -2.16
CA ASN A 25 -2.14 4.33 -1.56
C ASN A 25 -2.28 4.32 -0.04
N ASP A 26 -1.28 4.85 0.67
CA ASP A 26 -1.36 5.08 2.10
C ASP A 26 -2.12 6.39 2.35
N LYS A 27 -3.08 6.36 3.28
CA LYS A 27 -3.81 7.55 3.70
C LYS A 27 -2.90 8.60 4.33
N SER A 28 -1.80 8.18 4.94
CA SER A 28 -0.83 9.07 5.59
C SER A 28 0.13 9.71 4.59
N HIS A 29 0.40 9.01 3.48
CA HIS A 29 1.32 9.42 2.42
C HIS A 29 0.68 9.17 1.04
N PRO A 30 -0.31 9.98 0.64
CA PRO A 30 -1.02 9.80 -0.63
C PRO A 30 -0.11 9.95 -1.86
N GLU A 31 1.08 10.53 -1.70
CA GLU A 31 2.13 10.59 -2.71
C GLU A 31 2.76 9.22 -3.02
N ILE A 32 2.64 8.26 -2.10
CA ILE A 32 3.12 6.89 -2.29
C ILE A 32 1.94 6.04 -2.77
N GLN A 33 2.05 5.60 -4.01
CA GLN A 33 1.06 4.74 -4.64
C GLN A 33 1.74 3.54 -5.30
N ALA A 34 1.05 2.41 -5.28
CA ALA A 34 1.47 1.21 -5.96
C ALA A 34 0.31 0.59 -6.72
N THR A 35 0.63 -0.14 -7.79
CA THR A 35 -0.35 -0.84 -8.61
C THR A 35 -0.16 -2.35 -8.51
N GLY A 36 -1.24 -3.10 -8.70
CA GLY A 36 -1.22 -4.56 -8.77
C GLY A 36 -2.43 -5.09 -9.52
N VAL A 37 -2.35 -6.33 -10.01
CA VAL A 37 -3.47 -7.01 -10.67
C VAL A 37 -4.51 -7.45 -9.64
N THR A 38 -4.06 -7.72 -8.39
CA THR A 38 -4.95 -7.95 -7.24
C THR A 38 -4.75 -6.88 -6.16
N ILE A 39 -5.70 -6.81 -5.23
CA ILE A 39 -5.62 -5.91 -4.07
C ILE A 39 -4.41 -6.27 -3.20
N GLU A 40 -4.15 -7.56 -2.94
CA GLU A 40 -3.00 -7.96 -2.13
C GLU A 40 -1.67 -7.57 -2.80
N GLU A 41 -1.59 -7.72 -4.12
CA GLU A 41 -0.40 -7.34 -4.87
C GLU A 41 -0.16 -5.83 -4.81
N ALA A 42 -1.21 -5.02 -5.00
CA ALA A 42 -1.11 -3.56 -4.90
C ALA A 42 -0.65 -3.11 -3.51
N VAL A 43 -1.19 -3.69 -2.44
CA VAL A 43 -0.79 -3.37 -1.05
C VAL A 43 0.63 -3.86 -0.75
N SER A 44 1.01 -5.07 -1.20
CA SER A 44 2.36 -5.61 -1.00
C SER A 44 3.43 -4.76 -1.71
N ASN A 45 3.12 -4.29 -2.92
CA ASN A 45 3.99 -3.38 -3.66
C ASN A 45 4.12 -2.03 -2.95
N LEU A 46 3.02 -1.50 -2.41
CA LEU A 46 3.02 -0.26 -1.63
C LEU A 46 3.92 -0.37 -0.40
N GLN A 47 3.77 -1.44 0.37
CA GLN A 47 4.60 -1.71 1.56
C GLN A 47 6.08 -1.87 1.19
N SER A 48 6.38 -2.46 0.05
CA SER A 48 7.76 -2.58 -0.44
C SER A 48 8.37 -1.21 -0.74
N ILE A 49 7.61 -0.30 -1.33
CA ILE A 49 8.05 1.07 -1.62
C ILE A 49 8.23 1.89 -0.33
N GLU A 50 7.31 1.77 0.63
CA GLU A 50 7.45 2.42 1.94
C GLU A 50 8.71 1.96 2.67
N ASN A 51 8.96 0.64 2.73
CA ASN A 51 10.16 0.10 3.35
C ASN A 51 11.45 0.56 2.64
N GLN A 52 11.44 0.68 1.31
CA GLN A 52 12.57 1.23 0.56
C GLN A 52 12.78 2.73 0.84
N THR A 53 11.70 3.49 1.00
CA THR A 53 11.75 4.92 1.29
C THR A 53 12.28 5.17 2.70
N LEU A 54 11.87 4.37 3.68
CA LEU A 54 12.39 4.40 5.05
C LEU A 54 13.88 4.04 5.10
N ASN A 55 14.31 3.01 4.36
CA ASN A 55 15.72 2.61 4.32
C ASN A 55 16.65 3.61 3.61
N LYS A 56 16.12 4.52 2.79
CA LYS A 56 16.92 5.56 2.12
C LYS A 56 17.16 6.80 2.99
N LEU A 57 16.47 6.89 4.13
CA LEU A 57 16.57 7.98 5.11
C LEU A 57 17.39 7.60 6.36
N ALA A 58 17.86 6.34 6.45
CA ALA A 58 18.73 5.81 7.52
C ALA A 58 20.17 5.68 7.03
#